data_AF-A0A7U2MG44-F1
#
_entry.id   AF-A0A7U2MG44-F1
#
_cell.length_a   1.000
_cell.length_b   1.000
_cell.length_c   1.000
_cell.angle_alpha   90.00
_cell.angle_beta   90.00
_cell.angle_gamma   90.00
#
_symmetry.space_group_name_H-M   'P 1'
#
loop_
_entity.id
_entity.type
_entity.pdbx_description
1 polymer ?
#
loop_
_entity_poly.entity_id
_entity_poly.type
_entity_poly.pdbx_seq_one_letter_code
_entity_poly.pdbx_strand_id
1 'polypeptide(L)'
;MLPPCDPAILENNPQFKRLYQHLTTNLLNPDASTRANDAQPARKAVLEELKSCRAHHMKKQIKKQTLRQLAFDPDNDLPDDYRDTITIISLYLDSSSSQLDLDSDDMDGADPLSLLAPDIDRFYSDLPALIRPFSNAISSSLDDLRLIANAGDASDPSSVELSRPRTRARQSMMRAPVSLSPQLEDRIRKLRQKQLSELPAARTRMAATAGEVLATRAAVLERTVVLLERAKHGALARATKAKAEHLATVARGVEGKLSVTKLDICATIHTPETIAALSRYRQHLQDTRERLEERKTSALEELKAYEVDDSRANDRAGSRSRSATGPMRDITRQYGDLIREIEDVRSEIERL
;
A
#
# COMPACT_ATOMS: atom_id res chain seq x y z
N MET A 1 -3.39 -41.70 32.61
CA MET A 1 -2.81 -42.19 31.34
C MET A 1 -1.36 -42.55 31.57
N LEU A 2 -0.96 -43.79 31.25
CA LEU A 2 0.45 -44.17 31.27
C LEU A 2 1.16 -43.43 30.14
N PRO A 3 2.25 -42.68 30.41
CA PRO A 3 3.00 -42.03 29.36
C PRO A 3 3.53 -43.08 28.38
N PRO A 4 3.52 -42.80 27.06
CA PRO A 4 4.11 -43.72 26.08
C PRO A 4 5.60 -43.86 26.38
N CYS A 5 6.06 -45.11 26.58
CA CYS A 5 7.48 -45.39 26.80
C CYS A 5 8.25 -45.25 25.49
N ASP A 6 9.48 -44.75 25.60
CA ASP A 6 10.42 -44.65 24.48
C ASP A 6 10.69 -46.04 23.88
N PRO A 7 10.51 -46.23 22.56
CA PRO A 7 10.77 -47.52 21.90
C PRO A 7 12.19 -48.04 22.14
N ALA A 8 13.20 -47.16 22.32
CA ALA A 8 14.57 -47.58 22.59
C ALA A 8 14.72 -48.31 23.93
N ILE A 9 13.94 -47.92 24.95
CA ILE A 9 13.94 -48.56 26.28
C ILE A 9 13.25 -49.93 26.23
N LEU A 10 12.21 -50.05 25.41
CA LEU A 10 11.49 -51.31 25.19
C LEU A 10 12.32 -52.32 24.38
N GLU A 11 13.19 -51.86 23.49
CA GLU A 11 14.12 -52.72 22.74
C GLU A 11 15.31 -53.18 23.59
N ASN A 12 15.87 -52.29 24.42
CA ASN A 12 17.01 -52.59 25.29
C ASN A 12 16.66 -53.51 26.46
N ASN A 13 15.39 -53.56 26.89
CA ASN A 13 14.95 -54.41 28.00
C ASN A 13 13.72 -55.27 27.61
N PRO A 14 13.92 -56.50 27.09
CA PRO A 14 12.82 -57.35 26.63
C PRO A 14 11.93 -57.86 27.78
N GLN A 15 12.44 -57.94 29.01
CA GLN A 15 11.63 -58.32 30.18
C GLN A 15 10.67 -57.18 30.56
N PHE A 16 11.16 -55.94 30.56
CA PHE A 16 10.34 -54.75 30.76
C PHE A 16 9.30 -54.59 29.65
N LYS A 17 9.66 -54.85 28.38
CA LYS A 17 8.70 -54.85 27.26
C LYS A 17 7.53 -55.81 27.49
N ARG A 18 7.80 -57.05 27.93
CA ARG A 18 6.75 -58.04 28.25
C ARG A 18 5.87 -57.57 29.41
N LEU A 19 6.46 -57.01 30.47
CA LEU A 19 5.70 -56.47 31.60
C LEU A 19 4.83 -55.27 31.19
N TYR A 20 5.40 -54.32 30.45
CA TYR A 20 4.69 -53.14 29.96
C TYR A 20 3.53 -53.53 29.03
N GLN A 21 3.76 -54.48 28.13
CA GLN A 21 2.70 -55.05 27.29
C GLN A 21 1.64 -55.72 28.15
N HIS A 22 2.00 -56.61 29.08
CA HIS A 22 1.04 -57.28 29.95
C HIS A 22 0.21 -56.30 30.82
N LEU A 23 0.84 -55.24 31.33
CA LEU A 23 0.16 -54.20 32.10
C LEU A 23 -0.80 -53.41 31.23
N THR A 24 -0.39 -53.00 30.03
CA THR A 24 -1.20 -52.16 29.14
C THR A 24 -2.30 -52.93 28.40
N THR A 25 -2.10 -54.22 28.11
CA THR A 25 -3.10 -55.05 27.40
C THR A 25 -4.06 -55.76 28.34
N ASN A 26 -3.58 -56.34 29.44
CA ASN A 26 -4.36 -57.29 30.25
C ASN A 26 -4.87 -56.69 31.57
N LEU A 27 -4.06 -55.86 32.23
CA LEU A 27 -4.36 -55.40 33.60
C LEU A 27 -4.95 -54.00 33.65
N LEU A 28 -4.49 -53.08 32.81
CA LEU A 28 -4.82 -51.65 32.88
C LEU A 28 -5.58 -51.18 31.64
N ASN A 29 -6.48 -50.25 31.86
CA ASN A 29 -7.12 -49.44 30.84
C ASN A 29 -6.19 -48.28 30.40
N PRO A 30 -6.46 -47.60 29.27
CA PRO A 30 -5.66 -46.46 28.81
C PRO A 30 -5.58 -45.29 29.82
N ASP A 31 -6.54 -45.19 30.74
CA ASP A 31 -6.53 -44.21 31.83
C ASP A 31 -5.66 -44.63 33.04
N ALA A 32 -5.09 -45.85 33.01
CA ALA A 32 -4.35 -46.53 34.07
C ALA A 32 -5.22 -47.11 35.21
N SER A 33 -6.53 -47.23 35.02
CA SER A 33 -7.41 -47.97 35.93
C SER A 33 -7.30 -49.49 35.72
N THR A 34 -7.56 -50.29 36.76
CA THR A 34 -7.46 -51.76 36.70
C THR A 34 -8.70 -52.37 36.05
N ARG A 35 -8.52 -53.15 34.98
CA ARG A 35 -9.61 -53.86 34.27
C ARG A 35 -10.37 -54.84 35.16
N ALA A 36 -9.70 -55.46 36.13
CA ALA A 36 -10.33 -56.38 37.07
C ALA A 36 -11.41 -55.70 37.93
N ASN A 37 -11.23 -54.41 38.25
CA ASN A 37 -12.21 -53.65 39.01
C ASN A 37 -13.43 -53.30 38.14
N ASP A 38 -13.24 -53.00 36.87
CA ASP A 38 -14.35 -52.71 35.94
C ASP A 38 -15.21 -53.95 35.65
N ALA A 39 -14.66 -55.16 35.79
CA ALA A 39 -15.41 -56.40 35.66
C ALA A 39 -16.32 -56.69 36.86
N GLN A 40 -16.09 -56.06 38.02
CA GLN A 40 -16.89 -56.30 39.23
C GLN A 40 -18.31 -55.74 39.07
N PRO A 41 -19.35 -56.57 39.27
CA PRO A 41 -20.74 -56.14 39.07
C PRO A 41 -21.15 -55.02 40.04
N ALA A 42 -20.66 -55.04 41.29
CA ALA A 42 -20.91 -53.99 42.28
C ALA A 42 -20.38 -52.62 41.81
N ARG A 43 -19.18 -52.58 41.23
CA ARG A 43 -18.60 -51.33 40.72
C ARG A 43 -19.30 -50.83 39.46
N LYS A 44 -19.75 -51.74 38.58
CA LYS A 44 -20.61 -51.37 37.44
C LYS A 44 -21.91 -50.73 37.90
N ALA A 45 -22.56 -51.28 38.93
CA ALA A 45 -23.78 -50.72 39.51
C ALA A 45 -23.54 -49.29 40.05
N VAL A 46 -22.46 -49.08 40.81
CA VAL A 46 -22.08 -47.75 41.31
C VAL A 46 -21.75 -46.78 40.18
N LEU A 47 -21.11 -47.22 39.09
CA LEU A 47 -20.84 -46.36 37.93
C LEU A 47 -22.12 -45.96 37.21
N GLU A 48 -23.07 -46.87 37.05
CA GLU A 48 -24.38 -46.54 36.46
C GLU A 48 -25.20 -45.61 37.36
N GLU A 49 -25.15 -45.80 38.68
CA GLU A 49 -25.76 -44.88 39.65
C GLU A 49 -25.08 -43.50 39.61
N LEU A 50 -23.75 -43.44 39.52
CA LEU A 50 -23.03 -42.19 39.37
C LEU A 50 -23.38 -41.52 38.03
N LYS A 51 -23.55 -42.27 36.94
CA LYS A 51 -24.03 -41.71 35.66
C LYS A 51 -25.44 -41.18 35.79
N SER A 52 -26.34 -41.88 36.48
CA SER A 52 -27.72 -41.43 36.68
C SER A 52 -27.77 -40.16 37.54
N CYS A 53 -27.00 -40.10 38.63
CA CYS A 53 -26.83 -38.91 39.48
C CYS A 53 -26.25 -37.73 38.69
N ARG A 54 -25.20 -37.95 37.89
CA ARG A 54 -24.64 -36.93 37.01
C ARG A 54 -25.65 -36.44 35.97
N ALA A 55 -26.37 -37.35 35.33
CA ALA A 55 -27.40 -37.00 34.36
C ALA A 55 -28.54 -36.20 35.02
N HIS A 56 -28.93 -36.57 36.24
CA HIS A 56 -29.93 -35.84 37.01
C HIS A 56 -29.45 -34.43 37.37
N HIS A 57 -28.22 -34.31 37.89
CA HIS A 57 -27.61 -33.02 38.21
C HIS A 57 -27.50 -32.12 36.96
N MET A 58 -27.04 -32.66 35.83
CA MET A 58 -26.95 -31.91 34.58
C MET A 58 -28.33 -31.48 34.06
N LYS A 59 -29.36 -32.34 34.16
CA LYS A 59 -30.74 -31.94 33.84
C LYS A 59 -31.22 -30.79 34.71
N LYS A 60 -30.94 -30.82 36.03
CA LYS A 60 -31.28 -29.73 36.95
C LYS A 60 -30.55 -28.44 36.56
N GLN A 61 -29.26 -28.54 36.24
CA GLN A 61 -28.44 -27.40 35.85
C GLN A 61 -28.88 -26.78 34.53
N ILE A 62 -29.18 -27.59 33.51
CA ILE A 62 -29.72 -27.12 32.23
C ILE A 62 -31.03 -26.38 32.47
N LYS A 63 -31.96 -26.96 33.23
CA LYS A 63 -33.24 -26.31 33.54
C LYS A 63 -33.03 -24.95 34.22
N LYS A 64 -32.16 -24.90 35.22
CA LYS A 64 -31.83 -23.69 35.96
C LYS A 64 -31.20 -22.62 35.05
N GLN A 65 -30.25 -23.01 34.21
CA GLN A 65 -29.60 -22.11 33.27
C GLN A 65 -30.56 -21.58 32.20
N THR A 66 -31.44 -22.44 31.65
CA THR A 66 -32.46 -22.03 30.69
C THR A 66 -33.49 -21.10 31.33
N LEU A 67 -33.91 -21.35 32.58
CA LEU A 67 -34.78 -20.42 33.32
C LEU A 67 -34.11 -19.06 33.51
N ARG A 68 -32.81 -19.05 33.84
CA ARG A 68 -32.02 -17.82 33.97
C ARG A 68 -31.90 -17.08 32.64
N GLN A 69 -31.65 -17.78 31.55
CA GLN A 69 -31.64 -17.18 30.21
C GLN A 69 -33.01 -16.54 29.92
N LEU A 70 -34.10 -17.27 30.12
CA LEU A 70 -35.45 -16.75 29.90
C LEU A 70 -35.79 -15.54 30.79
N ALA A 71 -35.26 -15.49 32.01
CA ALA A 71 -35.45 -14.38 32.95
C ALA A 71 -34.75 -13.09 32.50
N PHE A 72 -33.50 -13.20 32.04
CA PHE A 72 -32.61 -12.04 31.83
C PHE A 72 -32.38 -11.65 30.37
N ASP A 73 -32.79 -12.49 29.42
CA ASP A 73 -32.57 -12.25 27.99
C ASP A 73 -33.80 -11.57 27.37
N PRO A 74 -33.66 -10.31 26.88
CA PRO A 74 -34.77 -9.51 26.38
C PRO A 74 -35.38 -10.05 25.07
N ASP A 75 -34.64 -10.89 24.33
CA ASP A 75 -35.04 -11.35 23.00
C ASP A 75 -35.99 -12.56 23.01
N ASN A 76 -36.31 -13.09 24.20
CA ASN A 76 -37.31 -14.15 24.32
C ASN A 76 -38.73 -13.58 24.26
N ASP A 77 -39.62 -14.21 23.46
CA ASP A 77 -41.05 -13.86 23.26
C ASP A 77 -41.93 -13.96 24.53
N LEU A 78 -41.37 -13.82 25.72
CA LEU A 78 -42.05 -13.91 26.99
C LEU A 78 -42.59 -12.54 27.44
N PRO A 79 -43.90 -12.42 27.73
CA PRO A 79 -44.48 -11.21 28.29
C PRO A 79 -43.83 -10.81 29.62
N ASP A 80 -43.70 -9.50 29.83
CA ASP A 80 -43.01 -8.94 31.01
C ASP A 80 -43.65 -9.37 32.34
N ASP A 81 -44.96 -9.61 32.36
CA ASP A 81 -45.72 -10.06 33.55
C ASP A 81 -45.23 -11.39 34.14
N TYR A 82 -44.58 -12.24 33.33
CA TYR A 82 -44.01 -13.53 33.75
C TYR A 82 -42.51 -13.44 34.03
N ARG A 83 -41.83 -12.37 33.59
CA ARG A 83 -40.38 -12.22 33.78
C ARG A 83 -40.05 -11.98 35.25
N ASP A 84 -40.84 -11.17 35.95
CA ASP A 84 -40.62 -10.85 37.37
C ASP A 84 -40.70 -12.11 38.25
N THR A 85 -41.69 -12.98 38.04
CA THR A 85 -41.83 -14.22 38.81
C THR A 85 -40.69 -15.21 38.52
N ILE A 86 -40.25 -15.32 37.26
CA ILE A 86 -39.13 -16.17 36.88
C ILE A 86 -37.80 -15.62 37.41
N THR A 87 -37.59 -14.30 37.42
CA THR A 87 -36.36 -13.70 37.94
C THR A 87 -36.21 -14.00 39.43
N ILE A 88 -37.26 -13.78 40.23
CA ILE A 88 -37.29 -14.09 41.68
C ILE A 88 -36.96 -15.57 41.92
N ILE A 89 -37.58 -16.47 41.16
CA ILE A 89 -37.36 -17.92 41.31
C ILE A 89 -35.97 -18.34 40.83
N SER A 90 -35.46 -17.76 39.74
CA SER A 90 -34.12 -18.06 39.24
C SER A 90 -33.05 -17.64 40.25
N LEU A 91 -33.22 -16.48 40.88
CA LEU A 91 -32.34 -15.97 41.94
C LEU A 91 -32.43 -16.85 43.20
N TYR A 92 -33.63 -17.28 43.58
CA TYR A 92 -33.82 -18.22 44.69
C TYR A 92 -33.13 -19.57 44.44
N LEU A 93 -33.26 -20.12 43.24
CA LEU A 93 -32.56 -21.36 42.84
C LEU A 93 -31.04 -21.19 42.75
N ASP A 94 -30.55 -19.96 42.52
CA ASP A 94 -29.14 -19.60 42.58
C ASP A 94 -28.61 -19.54 44.01
N SER A 95 -29.33 -18.88 44.92
CA SER A 95 -28.94 -18.70 46.33
C SER A 95 -29.07 -19.98 47.18
N SER A 96 -30.10 -20.79 46.94
CA SER A 96 -30.36 -22.03 47.71
C SER A 96 -29.30 -23.11 47.50
N SER A 97 -28.53 -23.07 46.41
CA SER A 97 -27.43 -24.02 46.19
C SER A 97 -26.22 -23.76 47.07
N SER A 98 -26.04 -22.53 47.59
CA SER A 98 -24.94 -22.17 48.49
C SER A 98 -25.31 -22.25 49.97
N GLN A 99 -26.60 -22.33 50.29
CA GLN A 99 -27.11 -22.22 51.66
C GLN A 99 -27.45 -23.59 52.28
N LEU A 100 -27.49 -24.66 51.48
CA LEU A 100 -27.69 -26.05 51.94
C LEU A 100 -26.42 -26.75 52.45
N ASP A 101 -25.26 -26.08 52.40
CA ASP A 101 -24.00 -26.59 53.01
C ASP A 101 -23.73 -25.98 54.40
N LEU A 102 -24.61 -25.11 54.88
CA LEU A 102 -24.55 -24.52 56.22
C LEU A 102 -25.81 -24.90 57.00
N ASP A 103 -25.99 -26.20 57.25
CA ASP A 103 -26.93 -26.64 58.27
C ASP A 103 -26.44 -26.19 59.65
N SER A 104 -27.42 -25.85 60.49
CA SER A 104 -27.35 -25.51 61.92
C SER A 104 -26.67 -24.18 62.28
N ASP A 105 -27.46 -23.14 62.54
CA ASP A 105 -27.79 -22.80 63.92
C ASP A 105 -28.85 -21.69 63.97
N ASP A 106 -29.87 -21.92 64.81
CA ASP A 106 -30.85 -20.99 65.38
C ASP A 106 -30.88 -19.56 64.81
N MET A 107 -31.88 -19.21 64.00
CA MET A 107 -32.34 -17.81 63.95
C MET A 107 -33.86 -17.75 63.70
N ASP A 108 -34.53 -17.09 64.64
CA ASP A 108 -35.93 -16.61 64.70
C ASP A 108 -36.32 -15.65 63.54
N GLY A 109 -35.93 -15.97 62.31
CA GLY A 109 -36.30 -15.22 61.10
C GLY A 109 -37.38 -15.97 60.32
N ALA A 110 -38.42 -15.26 59.86
CA ALA A 110 -39.49 -15.82 59.05
C ALA A 110 -38.94 -16.77 57.98
N ASP A 111 -39.46 -18.00 57.95
CA ASP A 111 -39.04 -19.04 57.01
C ASP A 111 -39.08 -18.47 55.57
N PRO A 112 -37.94 -18.35 54.88
CA PRO A 112 -37.88 -17.74 53.55
C PRO A 112 -38.78 -18.48 52.54
N LEU A 113 -39.10 -19.74 52.79
CA LEU A 113 -40.07 -20.51 52.02
C LEU A 113 -41.51 -20.00 52.20
N SER A 114 -41.86 -19.51 53.39
CA SER A 114 -43.18 -18.93 53.66
C SER A 114 -43.37 -17.57 53.00
N LEU A 115 -42.28 -16.81 52.80
CA LEU A 115 -42.31 -15.52 52.09
C LEU A 115 -42.40 -15.69 50.56
N LEU A 116 -41.76 -16.73 50.00
CA LEU A 116 -41.77 -17.01 48.56
C LEU A 116 -42.95 -17.90 48.12
N ALA A 117 -43.70 -18.50 49.04
CA ALA A 117 -44.87 -19.33 48.74
C ALA A 117 -45.83 -18.74 47.67
N PRO A 118 -46.25 -17.45 47.75
CA PRO A 118 -47.14 -16.88 46.72
C PRO A 118 -46.49 -16.78 45.33
N ASP A 119 -45.18 -16.49 45.26
CA ASP A 119 -44.45 -16.42 43.98
C ASP A 119 -44.24 -17.82 43.38
N ILE A 120 -44.05 -18.82 44.23
CA ILE A 120 -43.94 -20.23 43.84
C ILE A 120 -45.28 -20.73 43.28
N ASP A 121 -46.39 -20.44 43.95
CA ASP A 121 -47.74 -20.82 43.49
C ASP A 121 -48.12 -20.12 42.18
N ARG A 122 -47.73 -18.85 42.04
CA ARG A 122 -47.90 -18.09 40.81
C ARG A 122 -47.08 -18.70 39.66
N PHE A 123 -45.83 -19.06 39.90
CA PHE A 123 -45.01 -19.75 38.91
C PHE A 123 -45.56 -21.10 38.48
N TYR A 124 -46.08 -21.91 39.41
CA TYR A 124 -46.75 -23.17 39.05
C TYR A 124 -47.99 -22.93 38.17
N SER A 125 -48.71 -21.84 38.39
CA SER A 125 -49.85 -21.44 37.57
C SER A 125 -49.42 -20.96 36.17
N ASP A 126 -48.25 -20.31 36.08
CA ASP A 126 -47.71 -19.75 34.85
C ASP A 126 -46.91 -20.77 34.00
N LEU A 127 -46.54 -21.92 34.56
CA LEU A 127 -45.78 -22.99 33.89
C LEU A 127 -46.28 -23.31 32.47
N PRO A 128 -47.60 -23.48 32.20
CA PRO A 128 -48.08 -23.81 30.85
C PRO A 128 -47.68 -22.77 29.80
N ALA A 129 -47.62 -21.49 30.16
CA ALA A 129 -47.19 -20.41 29.26
C ALA A 129 -45.67 -20.45 29.02
N LEU A 130 -44.89 -20.92 30.00
CA LEU A 130 -43.43 -20.98 29.95
C LEU A 130 -42.87 -22.17 29.16
N ILE A 131 -43.66 -23.24 28.97
CA ILE A 131 -43.20 -24.47 28.29
C ILE A 131 -42.68 -24.17 26.88
N ARG A 132 -43.40 -23.35 26.11
CA ARG A 132 -43.04 -23.04 24.72
C ARG A 132 -41.74 -22.23 24.60
N PRO A 133 -41.56 -21.07 25.26
CA PRO A 133 -40.31 -20.33 25.20
C PRO A 133 -39.13 -21.12 25.79
N PHE A 134 -39.36 -21.89 26.86
CA PHE A 134 -38.34 -22.77 27.44
C PHE A 134 -37.88 -23.86 26.46
N SER A 135 -38.81 -24.50 25.75
CA SER A 135 -38.49 -25.49 24.71
C SER A 135 -37.73 -24.87 23.53
N ASN A 136 -38.09 -23.65 23.14
CA ASN A 136 -37.42 -22.93 22.07
C ASN A 136 -35.96 -22.61 22.45
N ALA A 137 -35.71 -22.13 23.68
CA ALA A 137 -34.36 -21.83 24.18
C ALA A 137 -33.45 -23.08 24.27
N ILE A 138 -34.01 -24.24 24.64
CA ILE A 138 -33.27 -25.51 24.59
C ILE A 138 -32.99 -25.93 23.15
N SER A 139 -33.94 -25.71 22.24
CA SER A 139 -33.77 -26.08 20.83
C SER A 139 -32.74 -25.19 20.15
N SER A 140 -32.73 -23.88 20.40
CA SER A 140 -31.73 -22.96 19.88
C SER A 140 -30.33 -23.30 20.38
N SER A 141 -30.16 -23.51 21.68
CA SER A 141 -28.86 -23.92 22.24
C SER A 141 -28.38 -25.28 21.70
N LEU A 142 -29.29 -26.22 21.42
CA LEU A 142 -28.95 -27.48 20.76
C LEU A 142 -28.49 -27.25 19.30
N ASP A 143 -29.14 -26.35 18.58
CA ASP A 143 -28.77 -26.01 17.21
C ASP A 143 -27.44 -25.25 17.14
N ASP A 144 -27.15 -24.36 18.09
CA ASP A 144 -25.85 -23.72 18.24
C ASP A 144 -24.74 -24.74 18.50
N LEU A 145 -24.97 -25.70 19.41
CA LEU A 145 -24.04 -26.79 19.66
C LEU A 145 -23.83 -27.66 18.40
N ARG A 146 -24.89 -27.90 17.62
CA ARG A 146 -24.77 -28.59 16.32
C ARG A 146 -23.99 -27.77 15.31
N LEU A 147 -24.16 -26.44 15.26
CA LEU A 147 -23.39 -25.58 14.37
C LEU A 147 -21.90 -25.64 14.72
N ILE A 148 -21.55 -25.50 16.00
CA ILE A 148 -20.17 -25.63 16.48
C ILE A 148 -19.61 -27.01 16.13
N ALA A 149 -20.39 -28.07 16.33
CA ALA A 149 -20.00 -29.43 15.98
C ALA A 149 -19.85 -29.65 14.47
N ASN A 150 -20.63 -28.98 13.62
CA ASN A 150 -20.60 -29.14 12.16
C ASN A 150 -19.68 -28.14 11.41
N ALA A 151 -19.19 -27.08 12.07
CA ALA A 151 -18.43 -25.99 11.44
C ALA A 151 -17.16 -26.40 10.67
N GLY A 152 -16.58 -27.57 10.95
CA GLY A 152 -15.36 -28.06 10.31
C GLY A 152 -15.55 -28.92 9.05
N ASP A 153 -16.75 -29.45 8.79
CA ASP A 153 -17.02 -30.25 7.57
C ASP A 153 -17.14 -29.36 6.32
N ALA A 154 -17.24 -28.03 6.48
CA ALA A 154 -17.29 -27.07 5.37
C ALA A 154 -15.90 -26.70 4.82
N SER A 155 -14.83 -27.31 5.32
CA SER A 155 -13.44 -27.00 4.95
C SER A 155 -12.85 -27.94 3.89
N ASP A 156 -13.66 -28.36 2.91
CA ASP A 156 -13.16 -28.76 1.60
C ASP A 156 -13.17 -27.54 0.67
N PRO A 157 -12.03 -26.85 0.44
CA PRO A 157 -11.92 -25.82 -0.58
C PRO A 157 -11.71 -26.49 -1.94
N SER A 158 -12.72 -27.19 -2.45
CA SER A 158 -12.74 -27.65 -3.84
C SER A 158 -14.12 -27.44 -4.44
N SER A 159 -14.47 -26.17 -4.68
CA SER A 159 -15.35 -25.74 -5.78
C SER A 159 -15.40 -24.22 -5.80
N VAL A 160 -14.34 -23.62 -6.34
CA VAL A 160 -14.51 -22.39 -7.12
C VAL A 160 -15.12 -22.86 -8.43
N GLU A 161 -16.43 -22.68 -8.62
CA GLU A 161 -17.03 -22.34 -9.93
C GLU A 161 -18.57 -22.23 -9.83
N LEU A 162 -19.04 -21.01 -10.11
CA LEU A 162 -20.35 -20.60 -10.64
C LEU A 162 -21.65 -21.20 -10.07
N SER A 163 -22.37 -20.32 -9.36
CA SER A 163 -23.76 -19.93 -9.67
C SER A 163 -24.76 -21.03 -10.04
N ARG A 164 -25.57 -21.47 -9.06
CA ARG A 164 -27.03 -21.66 -9.22
C ARG A 164 -27.72 -21.95 -7.87
N PRO A 165 -28.80 -21.22 -7.50
CA PRO A 165 -29.60 -21.53 -6.33
C PRO A 165 -30.74 -22.45 -6.74
N ARG A 166 -30.64 -23.76 -6.47
CA ARG A 166 -31.80 -24.64 -6.30
C ARG A 166 -31.35 -26.02 -5.84
N THR A 167 -32.12 -26.58 -4.90
CA THR A 167 -32.15 -28.00 -4.49
C THR A 167 -30.94 -28.55 -3.72
N ARG A 168 -30.58 -27.96 -2.57
CA ARG A 168 -29.83 -28.68 -1.50
C ARG A 168 -30.62 -28.89 -0.20
N ALA A 169 -31.88 -28.45 -0.13
CA ALA A 169 -32.70 -28.54 1.08
C ALA A 169 -33.27 -29.95 1.40
N ARG A 170 -33.05 -30.96 0.55
CA ARG A 170 -33.67 -32.30 0.73
C ARG A 170 -32.72 -33.43 1.12
N GLN A 171 -31.40 -33.20 1.17
CA GLN A 171 -30.44 -34.26 1.54
C GLN A 171 -29.98 -34.17 3.01
N SER A 172 -30.37 -33.12 3.75
CA SER A 172 -30.01 -32.92 5.15
C SER A 172 -30.92 -33.65 6.17
N MET A 173 -32.03 -34.27 5.73
CA MET A 173 -32.99 -34.92 6.64
C MET A 173 -32.67 -36.38 6.96
N MET A 174 -31.58 -36.95 6.42
CA MET A 174 -31.24 -38.38 6.57
C MET A 174 -29.89 -38.63 7.27
N ARG A 175 -29.31 -37.62 7.93
CA ARG A 175 -28.17 -37.87 8.84
C ARG A 175 -28.76 -38.20 10.21
N ALA A 176 -28.71 -39.49 10.58
CA ALA A 176 -28.93 -39.93 11.95
C ALA A 176 -28.10 -39.06 12.91
N PRO A 177 -28.56 -38.78 14.14
CA PRO A 177 -27.83 -37.97 15.09
C PRO A 177 -26.50 -38.66 15.40
N VAL A 178 -25.44 -38.24 14.69
CA VAL A 178 -24.07 -38.70 14.96
C VAL A 178 -23.72 -38.18 16.34
N SER A 179 -23.20 -39.05 17.20
CA SER A 179 -22.76 -38.65 18.53
C SER A 179 -21.70 -37.54 18.39
N LEU A 180 -21.90 -36.44 19.13
CA LEU A 180 -21.03 -35.26 19.09
C LEU A 180 -19.64 -35.53 19.67
N SER A 181 -19.51 -36.55 20.51
CA SER A 181 -18.27 -36.90 21.21
C SER A 181 -17.11 -37.32 20.29
N PRO A 182 -17.24 -38.29 19.34
CA PRO A 182 -16.13 -38.67 18.47
C PRO A 182 -15.66 -37.54 17.57
N GLN A 183 -16.58 -36.71 17.05
CA GLN A 183 -16.21 -35.58 16.18
C GLN A 183 -15.43 -34.50 16.94
N LEU A 184 -15.82 -34.21 18.18
CA LEU A 184 -15.11 -33.27 19.04
C LEU A 184 -13.73 -33.80 19.41
N GLU A 185 -13.63 -35.09 19.78
CA GLU A 185 -12.35 -35.73 20.11
C GLU A 185 -11.38 -35.71 18.92
N ASP A 186 -11.85 -36.03 17.71
CA ASP A 186 -11.04 -35.97 16.48
C ASP A 186 -10.56 -34.55 16.18
N ARG A 187 -11.40 -33.54 16.39
CA ARG A 187 -11.00 -32.13 16.23
C ARG A 187 -9.99 -31.68 17.26
N ILE A 188 -10.18 -32.04 18.52
CA ILE A 188 -9.21 -31.76 19.58
C ILE A 188 -7.88 -32.44 19.25
N ARG A 189 -7.90 -33.66 18.72
CA ARG A 189 -6.70 -34.38 18.27
C ARG A 189 -6.01 -33.65 17.12
N LYS A 190 -6.75 -33.24 16.08
CA LYS A 190 -6.24 -32.45 14.94
C LYS A 190 -5.66 -31.11 15.40
N LEU A 191 -6.34 -30.40 16.31
CA LEU A 191 -5.86 -29.14 16.87
C LEU A 191 -4.55 -29.34 17.64
N ARG A 192 -4.47 -30.37 18.48
CA ARG A 192 -3.24 -30.72 19.20
C ARG A 192 -2.11 -31.09 18.23
N GLN A 193 -2.39 -31.82 17.16
CA GLN A 193 -1.41 -32.11 16.12
C GLN A 193 -0.89 -30.82 15.49
N LYS A 194 -1.76 -29.90 15.07
CA LYS A 194 -1.34 -28.60 14.54
C LYS A 194 -0.49 -27.80 15.53
N GLN A 195 -0.89 -27.76 16.80
CA GLN A 195 -0.19 -27.02 17.85
C GLN A 195 1.17 -27.61 18.20
N LEU A 196 1.29 -28.94 18.24
CA LEU A 196 2.50 -29.62 18.72
C LEU A 196 3.50 -29.94 17.59
N SER A 197 3.04 -30.22 16.36
CA SER A 197 3.94 -30.59 15.27
C SER A 197 4.05 -29.52 14.19
N GLU A 198 2.93 -29.03 13.65
CA GLU A 198 2.96 -28.16 12.47
C GLU A 198 3.47 -26.76 12.78
N LEU A 199 2.96 -26.14 13.85
CA LEU A 199 3.33 -24.77 14.22
C LEU A 199 4.79 -24.65 14.66
N PRO A 200 5.34 -25.53 15.51
CA PRO A 200 6.76 -25.51 15.85
C PRO A 200 7.65 -25.75 14.63
N ALA A 201 7.29 -26.71 13.75
CA ALA A 201 8.06 -26.99 12.53
C ALA A 201 8.03 -25.83 11.52
N ALA A 202 6.91 -25.10 11.43
CA ALA A 202 6.84 -23.89 10.61
C ALA A 202 7.68 -22.76 11.21
N ARG A 203 7.67 -22.61 12.54
CA ARG A 203 8.47 -21.60 13.25
C ARG A 203 9.97 -21.85 13.11
N THR A 204 10.42 -23.10 13.20
CA THR A 204 11.84 -23.45 12.98
C THR A 204 12.27 -23.18 11.54
N ARG A 205 11.43 -23.52 10.54
CA ARG A 205 11.68 -23.19 9.13
C ARG A 205 11.76 -21.68 8.88
N MET A 206 10.87 -20.91 9.50
CA MET A 206 10.90 -19.44 9.42
C MET A 206 12.17 -18.87 10.06
N ALA A 207 12.60 -19.39 11.21
CA ALA A 207 13.84 -18.96 11.84
C ALA A 207 15.08 -19.28 10.99
N ALA A 208 15.13 -20.46 10.36
CA ALA A 208 16.22 -20.85 9.47
C ALA A 208 16.32 -19.93 8.24
N THR A 209 15.19 -19.71 7.55
CA THR A 209 15.13 -18.81 6.39
C THR A 209 15.48 -17.36 6.75
N ALA A 210 15.04 -16.86 7.91
CA ALA A 210 15.46 -15.55 8.40
C ALA A 210 16.97 -15.46 8.65
N GLY A 211 17.57 -16.54 9.18
CA GLY A 211 19.03 -16.65 9.34
C GLY A 211 19.77 -16.58 8.01
N GLU A 212 19.29 -17.28 6.98
CA GLU A 212 19.85 -17.24 5.62
C GLU A 212 19.76 -15.84 5.00
N VAL A 213 18.62 -15.16 5.15
CA VAL A 213 18.45 -13.78 4.68
C VAL A 213 19.42 -12.82 5.37
N LEU A 214 19.63 -12.96 6.68
CA LEU A 214 20.60 -12.13 7.39
C LEU A 214 22.05 -12.42 6.95
N ALA A 215 22.40 -13.70 6.74
CA ALA A 215 23.72 -14.08 6.25
C ALA A 215 23.99 -13.54 4.83
N THR A 216 23.02 -13.65 3.92
CA THR A 216 23.14 -13.07 2.57
C THR A 216 23.24 -11.55 2.61
N ARG A 217 22.49 -10.88 3.49
CA ARG A 217 22.59 -9.42 3.68
C ARG A 217 23.97 -9.01 4.18
N ALA A 218 24.55 -9.75 5.13
CA ALA A 218 25.90 -9.49 5.61
C ALA A 218 26.93 -9.61 4.49
N ALA A 219 26.86 -10.69 3.69
CA ALA A 219 27.76 -10.90 2.56
C ALA A 219 27.64 -9.80 1.48
N VAL A 220 26.43 -9.29 1.22
CA VAL A 220 26.22 -8.16 0.30
C VAL A 220 26.85 -6.90 0.87
N LEU A 221 26.63 -6.59 2.16
CA LEU A 221 27.22 -5.42 2.80
C LEU A 221 28.75 -5.46 2.75
N GLU A 222 29.37 -6.60 3.09
CA GLU A 222 30.82 -6.78 2.98
C GLU A 222 31.34 -6.49 1.56
N ARG A 223 30.69 -7.04 0.53
CA ARG A 223 31.06 -6.77 -0.87
C ARG A 223 30.91 -5.29 -1.22
N THR A 224 29.86 -4.63 -0.75
CA THR A 224 29.68 -3.19 -1.01
C THR A 224 30.74 -2.35 -0.33
N VAL A 225 31.13 -2.68 0.91
CA VAL A 225 32.22 -2.01 1.63
C VAL A 225 33.53 -2.17 0.88
N VAL A 226 33.89 -3.40 0.46
CA VAL A 226 35.11 -3.66 -0.32
C VAL A 226 35.11 -2.89 -1.65
N LEU A 227 33.96 -2.77 -2.33
CA LEU A 227 33.84 -1.97 -3.55
C LEU A 227 34.03 -0.48 -3.29
N LEU A 228 33.44 0.07 -2.22
CA LEU A 228 33.62 1.47 -1.83
C LEU A 228 35.08 1.74 -1.45
N GLU A 229 35.70 0.84 -0.71
CA GLU A 229 37.11 0.90 -0.36
C GLU A 229 38.00 0.90 -1.59
N ARG A 230 37.70 0.09 -2.62
CA ARG A 230 38.49 0.06 -3.86
C ARG A 230 38.23 1.27 -4.77
N ALA A 231 36.98 1.66 -4.96
CA ALA A 231 36.58 2.65 -5.97
C ALA A 231 36.67 4.11 -5.48
N LYS A 232 36.39 4.37 -4.20
CA LYS A 232 36.39 5.73 -3.64
C LYS A 232 37.57 6.00 -2.75
N HIS A 233 37.92 5.04 -1.90
CA HIS A 233 38.97 5.20 -0.90
C HIS A 233 40.27 4.49 -1.27
N GLY A 234 40.32 3.84 -2.43
CA GLY A 234 41.41 2.96 -2.81
C GLY A 234 42.67 3.73 -3.17
N ALA A 235 43.83 3.10 -2.99
CA ALA A 235 45.10 3.68 -3.41
C ALA A 235 45.10 4.02 -4.91
N LEU A 236 44.51 3.16 -5.75
CA LEU A 236 44.37 3.39 -7.19
C LEU A 236 43.47 4.59 -7.49
N ALA A 237 42.29 4.69 -6.85
CA ALA A 237 41.37 5.81 -7.03
C ALA A 237 41.98 7.15 -6.56
N ARG A 238 42.74 7.13 -5.44
CA ARG A 238 43.49 8.30 -4.96
C ARG A 238 44.62 8.68 -5.91
N ALA A 239 45.36 7.70 -6.44
CA ALA A 239 46.44 7.94 -7.40
C ALA A 239 45.92 8.49 -8.74
N THR A 240 44.81 7.97 -9.27
CA THR A 240 44.21 8.49 -10.51
C THR A 240 43.65 9.89 -10.30
N LYS A 241 43.01 10.16 -9.16
CA LYS A 241 42.56 11.52 -8.79
C LYS A 241 43.73 12.50 -8.69
N ALA A 242 44.79 12.15 -7.95
CA ALA A 242 45.97 13.00 -7.83
C ALA A 242 46.65 13.24 -9.19
N LYS A 243 46.71 12.22 -10.05
CA LYS A 243 47.24 12.36 -11.42
C LYS A 243 46.37 13.29 -12.26
N ALA A 244 45.04 13.18 -12.18
CA ALA A 244 44.12 14.06 -12.90
C ALA A 244 44.25 15.52 -12.42
N GLU A 245 44.34 15.74 -11.10
CA GLU A 245 44.56 17.06 -10.50
C GLU A 245 45.91 17.66 -10.95
N HIS A 246 46.97 16.85 -10.97
CA HIS A 246 48.28 17.27 -11.49
C HIS A 246 48.23 17.62 -12.99
N LEU A 247 47.58 16.80 -13.82
CA LEU A 247 47.42 17.13 -15.23
C LEU A 247 46.59 18.40 -15.44
N ALA A 248 45.58 18.65 -14.59
CA ALA A 248 44.78 19.87 -14.63
C ALA A 248 45.58 21.12 -14.20
N THR A 249 46.49 21.01 -13.24
CA THR A 249 47.39 22.13 -12.89
C THR A 249 48.43 22.38 -13.98
N VAL A 250 48.97 21.31 -14.59
CA VAL A 250 49.87 21.42 -15.76
C VAL A 250 49.16 22.10 -16.93
N ALA A 251 47.92 21.70 -17.25
CA ALA A 251 47.14 22.30 -18.33
C ALA A 251 46.91 23.80 -18.10
N ARG A 252 46.49 24.19 -16.88
CA ARG A 252 46.37 25.61 -16.50
C ARG A 252 47.70 26.36 -16.59
N GLY A 253 48.80 25.74 -16.20
CA GLY A 253 50.14 26.32 -16.34
C GLY A 253 50.53 26.54 -17.80
N VAL A 254 50.19 25.60 -18.69
CA VAL A 254 50.43 25.73 -20.14
C VAL A 254 49.54 26.81 -20.74
N GLU A 255 48.26 26.87 -20.36
CA GLU A 255 47.35 27.94 -20.77
C GLU A 255 47.86 29.32 -20.34
N GLY A 256 48.35 29.44 -19.11
CA GLY A 256 49.01 30.66 -18.62
C GLY A 256 50.27 31.02 -19.40
N LYS A 257 51.10 30.03 -19.77
CA LYS A 257 52.27 30.29 -20.64
C LYS A 257 51.83 30.76 -22.03
N LEU A 258 50.82 30.11 -22.62
CA LEU A 258 50.30 30.48 -23.92
C LEU A 258 49.72 31.90 -23.92
N SER A 259 48.98 32.28 -22.87
CA SER A 259 48.44 33.64 -22.75
C SER A 259 49.55 34.69 -22.64
N VAL A 260 50.62 34.42 -21.89
CA VAL A 260 51.80 35.30 -21.84
C VAL A 260 52.46 35.40 -23.22
N THR A 261 52.74 34.28 -23.89
CA THR A 261 53.34 34.31 -25.23
C THR A 261 52.46 35.04 -26.25
N LYS A 262 51.14 34.95 -26.12
CA LYS A 262 50.20 35.70 -26.94
C LYS A 262 50.36 37.20 -26.70
N LEU A 263 50.43 37.64 -25.44
CA LEU A 263 50.63 39.04 -25.10
C LEU A 263 51.99 39.55 -25.58
N ASP A 264 53.05 38.75 -25.44
CA ASP A 264 54.39 39.08 -25.93
C ASP A 264 54.37 39.26 -27.45
N ILE A 265 53.78 38.32 -28.20
CA ILE A 265 53.63 38.42 -29.65
C ILE A 265 52.78 39.64 -30.02
N CYS A 266 51.65 39.88 -29.34
CA CYS A 266 50.85 41.08 -29.55
C CYS A 266 51.65 42.36 -29.30
N ALA A 267 52.50 42.41 -28.27
CA ALA A 267 53.37 43.55 -28.00
C ALA A 267 54.43 43.74 -29.11
N THR A 268 54.95 42.65 -29.69
CA THR A 268 55.90 42.75 -30.82
C THR A 268 55.24 43.21 -32.13
N ILE A 269 54.00 42.80 -32.40
CA ILE A 269 53.27 43.17 -33.64
C ILE A 269 52.67 44.58 -33.51
N HIS A 270 52.08 44.89 -32.37
CA HIS A 270 51.46 46.18 -32.07
C HIS A 270 52.45 47.12 -31.40
N THR A 271 53.51 47.47 -32.12
CA THR A 271 54.37 48.58 -31.70
C THR A 271 53.58 49.89 -31.73
N PRO A 272 53.95 50.89 -30.91
CA PRO A 272 53.27 52.18 -30.92
C PRO A 272 53.30 52.84 -32.30
N GLU A 273 54.34 52.56 -33.08
CA GLU A 273 54.48 53.00 -34.48
C GLU A 273 53.47 52.34 -35.40
N THR A 274 53.24 51.02 -35.31
CA THR A 274 52.23 50.34 -36.14
C THR A 274 50.82 50.78 -35.76
N ILE A 275 50.54 50.99 -34.48
CA ILE A 275 49.25 51.54 -34.01
C ILE A 275 49.06 52.97 -34.55
N ALA A 276 50.09 53.82 -34.51
CA ALA A 276 50.04 55.18 -35.04
C ALA A 276 49.89 55.20 -36.58
N ALA A 277 50.54 54.28 -37.29
CA ALA A 277 50.39 54.14 -38.73
C ALA A 277 48.97 53.68 -39.10
N LEU A 278 48.41 52.70 -38.38
CA LEU A 278 47.04 52.23 -38.58
C LEU A 278 46.01 53.31 -38.25
N SER A 279 46.22 54.12 -37.20
CA SER A 279 45.32 55.22 -36.87
C SER A 279 45.35 56.32 -37.94
N ARG A 280 46.52 56.68 -38.46
CA ARG A 280 46.67 57.60 -39.59
C ARG A 280 46.02 57.05 -40.86
N TYR A 281 46.20 55.76 -41.15
CA TYR A 281 45.54 55.13 -42.30
C TYR A 281 44.02 55.14 -42.16
N ARG A 282 43.50 54.90 -40.95
CA ARG A 282 42.06 54.99 -40.66
C ARG A 282 41.53 56.42 -40.87
N GLN A 283 42.26 57.43 -40.40
CA GLN A 283 41.92 58.84 -40.63
C GLN A 283 41.93 59.16 -42.13
N HIS A 284 42.97 58.77 -42.86
CA HIS A 284 43.04 58.95 -44.31
C HIS A 284 41.87 58.26 -45.05
N LEU A 285 41.46 57.06 -44.62
CA LEU A 285 40.28 56.39 -45.19
C LEU A 285 38.98 57.14 -44.90
N GLN A 286 38.86 57.77 -43.73
CA GLN A 286 37.72 58.64 -43.41
C GLN A 286 37.72 59.89 -44.28
N ASP A 287 38.84 60.60 -44.36
CA ASP A 287 38.99 61.80 -45.19
C ASP A 287 38.73 61.51 -46.68
N THR A 288 39.25 60.38 -47.19
CA THR A 288 39.01 59.99 -48.59
C THR A 288 37.56 59.62 -48.83
N ARG A 289 36.89 58.97 -47.86
CA ARG A 289 35.46 58.70 -47.95
C ARG A 289 34.65 60.00 -47.95
N GLU A 290 34.95 60.93 -47.04
CA GLU A 290 34.30 62.24 -46.98
C GLU A 290 34.47 62.99 -48.31
N ARG A 291 35.68 63.05 -48.86
CA ARG A 291 35.94 63.65 -50.19
C ARG A 291 35.18 62.97 -51.32
N LEU A 292 35.03 61.65 -51.28
CA LEU A 292 34.25 60.92 -52.28
C LEU A 292 32.75 61.18 -52.12
N GLU A 293 32.26 61.30 -50.89
CA GLU A 293 30.88 61.69 -50.60
C GLU A 293 30.63 63.14 -51.06
N GLU A 294 31.54 64.08 -50.80
CA GLU A 294 31.50 65.46 -51.30
C GLU A 294 31.51 65.52 -52.83
N ARG A 295 32.43 64.79 -53.49
CA ARG A 295 32.45 64.70 -54.95
C ARG A 295 31.16 64.10 -55.51
N LYS A 296 30.60 63.09 -54.83
CA LYS A 296 29.32 62.51 -55.20
C LYS A 296 28.20 63.55 -55.06
N THR A 297 28.16 64.33 -53.97
CA THR A 297 27.16 65.39 -53.80
C THR A 297 27.31 66.48 -54.85
N SER A 298 28.53 66.95 -55.13
CA SER A 298 28.78 67.94 -56.18
C SER A 298 28.39 67.42 -57.56
N ALA A 299 28.75 66.17 -57.91
CA ALA A 299 28.33 65.57 -59.17
C ALA A 299 26.81 65.39 -59.28
N LEU A 300 26.12 65.07 -58.17
CA LEU A 300 24.66 65.03 -58.14
C LEU A 300 24.04 66.43 -58.26
N GLU A 301 24.64 67.45 -57.67
CA GLU A 301 24.20 68.85 -57.84
C GLU A 301 24.40 69.33 -59.28
N GLU A 302 25.52 69.00 -59.91
CA GLU A 302 25.73 69.25 -61.35
C GLU A 302 24.68 68.52 -62.18
N LEU A 303 24.44 67.23 -61.92
CA LEU A 303 23.41 66.47 -62.64
C LEU A 303 22.01 67.06 -62.45
N LYS A 304 21.65 67.48 -61.23
CA LYS A 304 20.41 68.22 -60.96
C LYS A 304 20.35 69.55 -61.71
N ALA A 305 21.48 70.25 -61.88
CA ALA A 305 21.55 71.46 -62.69
C ALA A 305 21.36 71.19 -64.19
N TYR A 306 21.67 69.97 -64.66
CA TYR A 306 21.37 69.49 -66.01
C TYR A 306 19.97 68.88 -66.15
N GLU A 307 19.33 68.45 -65.06
CA GLU A 307 18.00 67.87 -65.05
C GLU A 307 16.95 68.95 -65.37
N VAL A 308 16.63 69.05 -66.66
CA VAL A 308 15.52 69.83 -67.18
C VAL A 308 14.23 69.12 -66.74
N ASP A 309 13.61 69.66 -65.70
CA ASP A 309 12.31 69.21 -65.20
C ASP A 309 11.23 69.53 -66.25
N ASP A 310 10.87 68.53 -67.05
CA ASP A 310 9.59 68.48 -67.77
C ASP A 310 9.22 67.02 -68.16
N SER A 311 9.07 66.19 -67.13
CA SER A 311 8.02 65.17 -67.16
C SER A 311 6.68 65.89 -67.04
N ARG A 312 5.99 65.98 -68.16
CA ARG A 312 4.72 66.68 -68.42
C ARG A 312 3.62 66.43 -67.37
N ALA A 313 2.82 67.48 -67.17
CA ALA A 313 1.41 67.46 -66.78
C ALA A 313 1.06 67.02 -65.33
N ASN A 314 0.30 67.90 -64.67
CA ASN A 314 -0.51 67.67 -63.47
C ASN A 314 0.25 67.49 -62.13
N ASP A 315 0.55 68.61 -61.47
CA ASP A 315 -0.16 68.89 -60.21
C ASP A 315 -0.05 70.37 -59.79
N ARG A 316 -1.16 70.84 -59.17
CA ARG A 316 -1.41 72.23 -58.79
C ARG A 316 -0.39 72.76 -57.79
N ALA A 317 0.12 73.95 -58.13
CA ALA A 317 0.31 75.14 -57.29
C ALA A 317 0.23 74.95 -55.75
N GLY A 318 1.21 75.37 -54.96
CA GLY A 318 2.41 76.09 -55.32
C GLY A 318 3.25 76.42 -54.10
N SER A 319 4.56 76.44 -54.28
CA SER A 319 5.45 77.22 -53.46
C SER A 319 6.51 77.83 -54.37
N ARG A 320 6.53 79.16 -54.37
CA ARG A 320 7.43 80.01 -55.14
C ARG A 320 8.87 79.71 -54.72
N SER A 321 9.67 79.14 -55.61
CA SER A 321 11.12 79.27 -55.53
C SER A 321 11.71 79.49 -56.91
N ARG A 322 12.59 80.48 -56.98
CA ARG A 322 13.27 81.01 -58.16
C ARG A 322 13.86 79.88 -59.00
N SER A 323 13.36 79.70 -60.22
CA SER A 323 13.98 78.83 -61.21
C SER A 323 15.38 79.36 -61.54
N ALA A 324 16.40 78.63 -61.07
CA ALA A 324 17.75 78.77 -61.59
C ALA A 324 17.76 78.24 -63.02
N THR A 325 17.98 79.13 -63.96
CA THR A 325 18.07 78.83 -65.39
C THR A 325 19.35 78.02 -65.62
N GLY A 326 19.22 76.72 -65.88
CA GLY A 326 20.35 75.86 -66.22
C GLY A 326 20.83 76.08 -67.67
N PRO A 327 22.13 75.87 -67.96
CA PRO A 327 22.74 76.10 -69.28
C PRO A 327 22.11 75.27 -70.41
N MET A 328 21.57 74.08 -70.12
CA MET A 328 20.84 73.25 -71.10
C MET A 328 19.51 73.89 -71.53
N ARG A 329 18.87 74.65 -70.63
CA ARG A 329 17.64 75.39 -70.93
C ARG A 329 17.90 76.59 -71.83
N ASP A 330 19.07 77.22 -71.68
CA ASP A 330 19.51 78.30 -72.55
C ASP A 330 19.92 77.78 -73.94
N ILE A 331 20.58 76.62 -74.02
CA ILE A 331 20.89 75.96 -75.30
C ILE A 331 19.61 75.52 -76.02
N THR A 332 18.66 74.90 -75.32
CA THR A 332 17.38 74.48 -75.93
C THR A 332 16.53 75.66 -76.38
N ARG A 333 16.57 76.79 -75.66
CA ARG A 333 15.96 78.05 -76.11
C ARG A 333 16.63 78.59 -77.37
N GLN A 334 17.96 78.71 -77.37
CA GLN A 334 18.72 79.16 -78.54
C GLN A 334 18.48 78.26 -79.76
N TYR A 335 18.41 76.94 -79.58
CA TYR A 335 18.09 76.00 -80.66
C TYR A 335 16.65 76.15 -81.16
N GLY A 336 15.69 76.38 -80.26
CA GLY A 336 14.30 76.62 -80.63
C GLY A 336 14.10 77.93 -81.38
N ASP A 337 14.82 78.99 -81.00
CA ASP A 337 14.79 80.27 -81.71
C ASP A 337 15.45 80.14 -83.09
N LEU A 338 16.56 79.41 -83.20
CA LEU A 338 17.25 79.15 -84.48
C LEU A 338 16.41 78.28 -85.43
N ILE A 339 15.61 77.33 -84.92
CA ILE A 339 14.65 76.57 -85.73
C ILE A 339 13.56 77.49 -86.31
N ARG A 340 13.04 78.43 -85.51
CA ARG A 340 12.03 79.40 -86.00
C ARG A 340 12.63 80.29 -87.07
N GLU A 341 13.85 80.79 -86.88
CA GLU A 341 14.55 81.57 -87.91
C GLU A 341 14.76 80.77 -89.21
N ILE A 342 15.10 79.48 -89.13
CA ILE A 342 15.22 78.61 -90.31
C ILE A 342 13.87 78.39 -90.99
N GLU A 343 12.79 78.19 -90.23
CA GLU A 343 11.43 78.05 -90.78
C GLU A 343 10.95 79.34 -91.47
N ASP A 344 11.24 80.50 -90.87
CA ASP A 344 10.93 81.81 -91.44
C ASP A 344 11.68 82.01 -92.77
N VAL A 345 13.00 81.78 -92.81
CA VAL A 345 13.81 81.87 -94.05
C VAL A 345 13.32 80.89 -95.11
N ARG A 346 12.98 79.65 -94.73
CA ARG A 346 12.46 78.66 -95.67
C ARG A 346 11.11 79.09 -96.26
N SER A 347 10.24 79.66 -95.45
CA SER A 347 8.94 80.17 -95.90
C SER A 347 9.09 81.37 -96.85
N GLU A 348 10.15 82.16 -96.71
CA GLU A 348 10.46 83.30 -97.58
C GLU A 348 11.04 82.85 -98.94
N ILE A 349 11.83 81.77 -98.96
CA ILE A 349 12.33 81.14 -100.20
C ILE A 349 11.21 80.44 -100.98
N GLU A 350 10.24 79.79 -100.33
CA GLU A 350 9.09 79.15 -101.01
C GLU A 350 8.09 80.19 -101.59
N ARG A 351 8.27 81.50 -101.30
CA ARG A 351 7.41 82.60 -101.76
C ARG A 351 8.00 83.42 -102.92
N LEU A 352 9.26 83.20 -103.29
CA LEU A 352 9.98 83.77 -104.44
C LEU A 352 10.01 82.76 -105.60
#